data_AF-A0AA88Y1B9-F1
#
_entry.id   AF-A0AA88Y1B9-F1
#
_cell.length_a   1.000
_cell.length_b   1.000
_cell.length_c   1.000
_cell.angle_alpha   90.00
_cell.angle_beta   90.00
_cell.angle_gamma   90.00
#
_symmetry.space_group_name_H-M   'P 1'
#
loop_
_entity.id
_entity.type
_entity.pdbx_description
1 polymer ?
#
loop_
_entity_poly.entity_id
_entity_poly.type
_entity_poly.pdbx_seq_one_letter_code
_entity_poly.pdbx_strand_id
1 'polypeptide(L)'
;MVTKAMVEGRTTCGVIACAQLLNTNPDDVTLCILPVETDEDVTIHIQHTLIEAFCWENDIVTVKVDSTEKLGMLFSALGSTNYNNNNKVAEDYNCVLISCPQTTATDHTLNDIVNADDHPIIEIPVD
;
A
#
# COMPACT_ATOMS: atom_id res chain seq x y z
N MET A 1 8.93 9.10 -1.39
CA MET A 1 8.61 8.03 -2.37
C MET A 1 7.11 7.97 -2.66
N VAL A 2 6.26 7.76 -1.65
CA VAL A 2 4.80 7.65 -1.77
C VAL A 2 4.16 8.84 -2.48
N THR A 3 4.45 10.08 -2.05
CA THR A 3 3.88 11.30 -2.67
C THR A 3 4.18 11.43 -4.18
N LYS A 4 5.39 11.06 -4.62
CA LYS A 4 5.77 11.10 -6.04
C LYS A 4 4.99 10.04 -6.84
N ALA A 5 4.86 8.83 -6.29
CA ALA A 5 4.10 7.78 -6.93
C ALA A 5 2.61 8.11 -7.06
N MET A 6 2.03 8.76 -6.06
CA MET A 6 0.66 9.24 -6.10
C MET A 6 0.44 10.27 -7.21
N VAL A 7 1.29 11.28 -7.30
CA VAL A 7 1.20 12.32 -8.35
C VAL A 7 1.36 11.72 -9.75
N GLU A 8 2.17 10.68 -9.88
CA GLU A 8 2.41 9.97 -11.15
C GLU A 8 1.38 8.88 -11.45
N GLY A 9 0.37 8.69 -10.59
CA GLY A 9 -0.69 7.69 -10.78
C GLY A 9 -0.19 6.23 -10.70
N ARG A 10 0.89 5.98 -9.95
CA ARG A 10 1.53 4.66 -9.77
C ARG A 10 1.06 3.93 -8.52
N THR A 11 -0.15 4.25 -8.03
CA THR A 11 -0.73 3.65 -6.83
C THR A 11 -1.95 2.81 -7.19
N THR A 12 -2.04 1.61 -6.64
CA THR A 12 -3.23 0.76 -6.71
C THR A 12 -3.82 0.66 -5.32
N CYS A 13 -5.12 0.95 -5.17
CA CYS A 13 -5.81 0.94 -3.89
C CYS A 13 -6.89 -0.16 -3.86
N GLY A 14 -7.04 -0.80 -2.70
CA GLY A 14 -8.08 -1.76 -2.38
C GLY A 14 -7.59 -3.21 -2.48
N VAL A 15 -8.07 -4.05 -1.58
CA VAL A 15 -7.54 -5.42 -1.40
C VAL A 15 -7.62 -6.24 -2.68
N ILE A 16 -8.76 -6.19 -3.37
CA ILE A 16 -9.00 -6.96 -4.59
C ILE A 16 -8.12 -6.48 -5.74
N ALA A 17 -8.01 -5.17 -5.95
CA ALA A 17 -7.20 -4.61 -7.02
C ALA A 17 -5.71 -4.88 -6.78
N CYS A 18 -5.27 -4.78 -5.53
CA CYS A 18 -3.91 -5.11 -5.12
C CYS A 18 -3.60 -6.59 -5.36
N ALA A 19 -4.46 -7.50 -4.92
CA ALA A 19 -4.30 -8.93 -5.16
C ALA A 19 -4.25 -9.28 -6.67
N GLN A 20 -5.08 -8.62 -7.49
CA GLN A 20 -5.06 -8.79 -8.94
C GLN A 20 -3.74 -8.34 -9.57
N LEU A 21 -3.20 -7.20 -9.13
CA LEU A 21 -1.92 -6.68 -9.60
C LEU A 21 -0.78 -7.61 -9.20
N LEU A 22 -0.73 -8.04 -7.93
CA LEU A 22 0.28 -8.99 -7.43
C LEU A 22 0.23 -10.33 -8.20
N ASN A 23 -0.96 -10.80 -8.55
CA ASN A 23 -1.11 -12.03 -9.34
C ASN A 23 -0.72 -11.86 -10.82
N THR A 24 -0.79 -10.65 -11.37
CA THR A 24 -0.54 -10.39 -12.80
C THR A 24 0.87 -9.92 -13.07
N ASN A 25 1.40 -9.03 -12.23
CA ASN A 25 2.70 -8.41 -12.43
C ASN A 25 3.33 -7.95 -11.09
N PRO A 26 3.81 -8.89 -10.25
CA PRO A 26 4.39 -8.57 -8.96
C PRO A 26 5.73 -7.82 -9.07
N ASP A 27 6.50 -8.06 -10.15
CA ASP A 27 7.81 -7.44 -10.39
C ASP A 27 7.74 -5.91 -10.54
N ASP A 28 6.59 -5.39 -10.94
CA ASP A 28 6.36 -3.94 -11.07
C ASP A 28 6.04 -3.29 -9.73
N VAL A 29 5.84 -4.05 -8.64
CA VAL A 29 5.45 -3.56 -7.32
C VAL A 29 6.66 -3.45 -6.40
N THR A 30 6.79 -2.33 -5.71
CA THR A 30 7.96 -2.05 -4.84
C THR A 30 7.61 -1.87 -3.37
N LEU A 31 6.38 -1.44 -3.09
CA LEU A 31 5.91 -1.21 -1.73
C LEU A 31 4.44 -1.63 -1.63
N CYS A 32 4.12 -2.33 -0.56
CA CYS A 32 2.78 -2.63 -0.08
C CYS A 32 2.55 -1.90 1.25
N ILE A 33 1.40 -1.26 1.41
CA ILE A 33 0.96 -0.63 2.65
C ILE A 33 -0.31 -1.35 3.12
N LEU A 34 -0.27 -1.89 4.34
CA LEU A 34 -1.37 -2.62 4.96
C LEU A 34 -1.75 -1.95 6.28
N PRO A 35 -2.97 -1.41 6.42
CA PRO A 35 -3.51 -1.04 7.71
C PRO A 35 -3.69 -2.27 8.60
N VAL A 36 -3.43 -2.10 9.89
CA VAL A 36 -3.68 -3.09 10.93
C VAL A 36 -4.58 -2.42 11.95
N GLU A 37 -5.87 -2.78 11.92
CA GLU A 37 -6.86 -2.22 12.85
C GLU A 37 -7.22 -3.27 13.91
N THR A 38 -7.39 -2.84 15.15
CA THR A 38 -7.69 -3.76 16.27
C THR A 38 -9.06 -4.43 16.15
N ASP A 39 -9.99 -3.81 15.42
CA ASP A 39 -11.38 -4.27 15.24
C ASP A 39 -11.69 -4.64 13.78
N GLU A 40 -10.68 -5.01 12.98
CA GLU A 40 -10.87 -5.36 11.56
C GLU A 40 -11.70 -6.64 11.35
N ASP A 41 -12.41 -6.71 10.22
CA ASP A 41 -13.15 -7.91 9.81
C ASP A 41 -12.17 -9.07 9.58
N VAL A 42 -12.50 -10.27 10.07
CA VAL A 42 -11.69 -11.49 9.91
C VAL A 42 -11.36 -11.76 8.44
N THR A 43 -12.27 -11.43 7.52
CA THR A 43 -12.05 -11.55 6.07
C THR A 43 -10.92 -10.65 5.60
N ILE A 44 -10.91 -9.40 6.06
CA ILE A 44 -9.87 -8.41 5.76
C ILE A 44 -8.54 -8.88 6.38
N HIS A 45 -8.57 -9.36 7.62
CA HIS A 45 -7.39 -9.93 8.29
C HIS A 45 -6.75 -11.07 7.52
N ILE A 46 -7.57 -12.01 7.03
CA ILE A 46 -7.09 -13.12 6.20
C ILE A 46 -6.49 -12.59 4.90
N GLN A 47 -7.13 -11.60 4.26
CA GLN A 47 -6.61 -11.03 3.02
C GLN A 47 -5.30 -10.28 3.23
N HIS A 48 -5.17 -9.52 4.32
CA HIS A 48 -3.92 -8.85 4.70
C HIS A 48 -2.82 -9.88 4.93
N THR A 49 -3.12 -10.96 5.65
CA THR A 49 -2.16 -12.05 5.88
C THR A 49 -1.69 -12.69 4.56
N LEU A 50 -2.61 -12.93 3.62
CA LEU A 50 -2.27 -13.51 2.31
C LEU A 50 -1.42 -12.56 1.46
N ILE A 51 -1.78 -11.27 1.43
CA ILE A 51 -1.03 -10.26 0.68
C ILE A 51 0.35 -10.07 1.30
N GLU A 52 0.44 -9.99 2.62
CA GLU A 52 1.71 -9.87 3.34
C GLU A 52 2.65 -11.04 3.04
N ALA A 53 2.13 -12.28 3.12
CA ALA A 53 2.90 -13.47 2.78
C ALA A 53 3.39 -13.44 1.33
N PHE A 54 2.52 -13.05 0.39
CA PHE A 54 2.88 -12.92 -1.03
C PHE A 54 3.96 -11.84 -1.23
N CYS A 55 3.80 -10.68 -0.62
CA CYS A 55 4.78 -9.60 -0.71
C CYS A 55 6.14 -10.02 -0.16
N TRP A 56 6.16 -10.75 0.97
CA TRP A 56 7.38 -11.30 1.54
C TRP A 56 8.06 -12.32 0.61
N GLU A 57 7.30 -13.21 -0.01
CA GLU A 57 7.84 -14.21 -0.97
C GLU A 57 8.42 -13.56 -2.25
N ASN A 58 7.95 -12.37 -2.62
CA ASN A 58 8.35 -11.67 -3.85
C ASN A 58 9.26 -10.44 -3.59
N ASP A 59 9.89 -10.36 -2.41
CA ASP A 59 10.78 -9.25 -2.02
C ASP A 59 10.12 -7.85 -2.13
N ILE A 60 8.80 -7.76 -1.99
CA ILE A 60 8.05 -6.51 -1.96
C ILE A 60 8.09 -5.98 -0.53
N VAL A 61 8.52 -4.73 -0.37
CA VAL A 61 8.56 -4.08 0.95
C VAL A 61 7.13 -3.92 1.47
N THR A 62 6.83 -4.45 2.64
CA THR A 62 5.51 -4.28 3.30
C THR A 62 5.65 -3.33 4.48
N VAL A 63 4.79 -2.32 4.53
CA VAL A 63 4.68 -1.36 5.63
C VAL A 63 3.31 -1.50 6.28
N LYS A 64 3.30 -1.81 7.57
CA LYS A 64 2.07 -1.84 8.36
C LYS A 64 1.77 -0.47 8.91
N VAL A 65 0.51 -0.03 8.86
CA VAL A 65 0.06 1.26 9.41
C VAL A 65 -1.09 1.08 10.38
N ASP A 66 -1.32 2.06 11.25
CA ASP A 66 -2.26 1.96 12.36
C ASP A 66 -3.74 2.21 11.99
N SER A 67 -4.01 2.82 10.83
CA SER A 67 -5.38 3.20 10.47
C SER A 67 -5.60 3.38 8.97
N THR A 68 -6.66 2.76 8.46
CA THR A 68 -7.15 2.93 7.09
C THR A 68 -7.67 4.35 6.86
N GLU A 69 -8.30 4.94 7.86
CA GLU A 69 -8.84 6.31 7.79
C GLU A 69 -7.72 7.34 7.65
N LYS A 70 -6.68 7.25 8.49
CA LYS A 70 -5.51 8.15 8.41
C LYS A 70 -4.79 7.99 7.08
N LEU A 71 -4.67 6.76 6.58
CA LEU A 71 -4.12 6.50 5.26
C LEU A 71 -4.95 7.17 4.16
N GLY A 72 -6.27 7.04 4.18
CA GLY A 72 -7.15 7.71 3.22
C GLY A 72 -7.08 9.24 3.29
N MET A 73 -6.93 9.81 4.49
CA MET A 73 -6.72 11.25 4.67
C MET A 73 -5.40 11.72 4.07
N LEU A 74 -4.30 10.98 4.33
CA LEU A 74 -3.00 11.26 3.74
C LEU A 74 -3.08 11.23 2.21
N PHE A 75 -3.75 10.22 1.66
CA PHE A 75 -3.91 10.09 0.22
C PHE A 75 -4.77 11.23 -0.37
N SER A 76 -5.83 11.62 0.32
CA SER A 76 -6.69 12.75 -0.06
C SER A 76 -5.95 14.09 0.00
N ALA A 77 -5.09 14.28 1.00
CA ALA A 77 -4.32 15.51 1.17
C ALA A 77 -3.18 15.66 0.15
N LEU A 78 -2.55 14.55 -0.23
CA LEU A 78 -1.42 14.52 -1.17
C LEU A 78 -1.86 14.49 -2.64
N GLY A 79 -3.04 13.96 -2.95
CA GLY A 79 -3.52 13.74 -4.31
C GLY A 79 -4.90 14.34 -4.54
N SER A 80 -4.96 15.58 -5.04
CA SER A 80 -6.15 16.09 -5.74
C SER A 80 -6.27 15.40 -7.10
N THR A 81 -6.77 14.17 -7.13
CA THR A 81 -7.34 13.59 -8.35
C THR A 81 -8.79 14.09 -8.49
N ASN A 82 -9.24 14.22 -9.73
CA ASN A 82 -10.50 14.87 -10.14
C ASN A 82 -11.73 14.44 -9.32
N TYR A 83 -12.12 15.26 -8.34
CA TYR A 83 -13.43 15.19 -7.69
C TYR A 83 -14.52 15.65 -8.66
N ASN A 84 -14.92 14.80 -9.61
CA ASN A 84 -16.22 14.94 -10.24
C ASN A 84 -17.28 14.48 -9.24
N ASN A 85 -17.87 15.49 -8.60
CA ASN A 85 -19.04 15.44 -7.74
C ASN A 85 -20.11 14.50 -8.36
N ASN A 86 -20.67 13.60 -7.53
CA ASN A 86 -21.94 12.85 -7.68
C ASN A 86 -21.91 11.31 -7.58
N ASN A 87 -20.77 10.64 -7.33
CA ASN A 87 -20.81 9.21 -6.95
C ASN A 87 -19.55 8.78 -6.17
N LYS A 88 -19.47 9.15 -4.88
CA LYS A 88 -18.33 8.78 -4.02
C LYS A 88 -18.45 7.29 -3.66
N VAL A 89 -17.90 6.42 -4.50
CA VAL A 89 -17.43 5.13 -4.02
C VAL A 89 -16.27 5.47 -3.10
N ALA A 90 -16.41 5.19 -1.79
CA ALA A 90 -15.31 5.35 -0.87
C ALA A 90 -14.14 4.52 -1.40
N GLU A 91 -13.00 5.15 -1.71
CA GLU A 91 -11.82 4.41 -2.11
C GLU A 91 -11.42 3.49 -0.94
N ASP A 92 -11.22 2.21 -1.26
CA ASP A 92 -10.81 1.19 -0.31
C ASP A 92 -9.29 1.30 -0.09
N TYR A 93 -8.88 1.74 1.11
CA TYR A 93 -7.47 1.86 1.48
C TYR A 93 -6.99 0.72 2.38
N ASN A 94 -7.75 -0.38 2.48
CA ASN A 94 -7.32 -1.58 3.21
C ASN A 94 -6.05 -2.21 2.60
N CYS A 95 -5.71 -1.89 1.36
CA CYS A 95 -4.39 -2.21 0.82
C CYS A 95 -3.98 -1.13 -0.19
N VAL A 96 -2.72 -0.73 -0.17
CA VAL A 96 -2.17 0.16 -1.20
C VAL A 96 -0.85 -0.37 -1.72
N LEU A 97 -0.74 -0.52 -3.03
CA LEU A 97 0.50 -0.88 -3.71
C LEU A 97 1.10 0.33 -4.43
N ILE A 98 2.42 0.41 -4.44
CA ILE A 98 3.19 1.38 -5.21
C ILE A 98 4.05 0.66 -6.23
N SER A 99 3.78 0.94 -7.50
CA SER A 99 4.57 0.39 -8.60
C SER A 99 5.86 1.15 -8.80
N CYS A 100 6.92 0.47 -9.22
CA CYS A 100 8.20 1.07 -9.58
C CYS A 100 8.00 2.14 -10.66
N PRO A 101 8.61 3.33 -10.57
CA PRO A 101 8.70 4.20 -11.73
C PRO A 101 9.49 3.44 -12.80
N GLN A 102 8.90 3.24 -13.99
CA GLN A 102 9.56 2.66 -15.16
C GLN A 102 10.74 3.56 -15.58
N THR A 103 11.86 3.45 -14.88
CA THR A 103 13.11 4.12 -15.16
C THR A 103 14.19 3.16 -14.71
N THR A 104 14.90 2.64 -15.70
CA THR A 104 16.10 1.82 -15.57
C THR A 104 17.13 2.53 -14.70
N ALA A 105 17.10 2.29 -13.40
CA ALA A 105 18.16 2.67 -12.49
C ALA A 105 18.19 1.61 -11.40
N THR A 106 19.18 0.72 -11.53
CA THR A 106 19.60 -0.21 -10.49
C THR A 106 19.99 0.60 -9.26
N ASP A 107 19.11 0.70 -8.26
CA ASP A 107 19.46 1.31 -6.98
C ASP A 107 19.35 0.26 -5.88
N HIS A 108 20.51 -0.30 -5.57
CA HIS A 108 20.73 -1.38 -4.62
C HIS A 108 20.91 -0.79 -3.22
N THR A 109 19.86 -0.18 -2.66
CA THR A 109 19.85 0.23 -1.24
C THR A 109 18.43 0.22 -0.67
N LEU A 110 17.83 -0.95 -0.47
CA LEU A 110 16.64 -1.12 0.39
C LEU A 110 16.70 -2.33 1.34
N ASN A 111 17.84 -3.03 1.42
CA ASN A 111 17.94 -4.32 2.12
C ASN A 111 18.10 -4.23 3.65
N ASP A 112 18.09 -3.04 4.25
CA ASP A 112 18.33 -2.89 5.69
C ASP A 112 17.05 -2.75 6.54
N ILE A 113 15.85 -2.89 5.95
CA ILE A 113 14.56 -2.85 6.67
C ILE A 113 13.91 -4.25 6.75
N VAL A 114 14.44 -5.24 6.03
CA VAL A 114 13.77 -6.54 5.77
C VAL A 114 14.13 -7.66 6.78
N ASN A 115 14.77 -7.34 7.90
CA ASN A 115 15.10 -8.37 8.91
C ASN A 115 14.67 -7.97 10.31
N ALA A 116 13.38 -8.15 10.59
CA ALA A 116 12.87 -8.43 11.92
C ALA A 116 11.52 -9.12 11.78
N ASP A 117 11.34 -10.26 12.47
CA ASP A 117 10.10 -11.05 12.62
C ASP A 117 8.89 -10.27 13.19
N ASP A 118 8.95 -8.93 13.21
CA ASP A 118 8.06 -8.07 13.99
C ASP A 118 7.64 -6.80 13.23
N HIS A 119 7.63 -6.83 11.88
CA HIS A 119 7.23 -5.74 10.95
C HIS A 119 6.48 -4.59 11.66
N PRO A 120 7.20 -3.54 12.12
CA PRO A 120 6.64 -2.61 13.09
C PRO A 120 5.49 -1.84 12.45
N ILE A 121 4.38 -1.74 13.19
CA ILE A 121 3.25 -0.90 12.80
C ILE A 121 3.71 0.56 12.91
N ILE A 122 3.68 1.27 11.79
CA ILE A 122 4.02 2.68 11.71
C ILE A 122 2.77 3.50 12.02
N GLU A 123 2.80 4.29 13.09
CA GLU A 123 1.74 5.24 13.39
C GLU A 123 1.76 6.39 12.37
N ILE A 124 0.64 6.59 11.67
CA ILE A 124 0.49 7.73 10.77
C ILE A 124 0.24 8.99 11.62
N PRO A 125 1.07 10.05 11.48
CA PRO A 125 0.83 11.30 12.19
C PRO A 125 -0.48 11.94 11.70
N VAL A 126 -1.32 12.30 12.65
CA VAL A 126 -2.51 13.14 12.45
C VAL A 126 -2.14 14.55 12.90
N ASP A 127 -1.79 15.42 11.95
CA ASP A 127 -1.72 16.86 12.20
C ASP A 127 -3.14 17.47 12.19
#